data_AF-A0A7U4RQ96-F1
#
_entry.id   AF-A0A7U4RQ96-F1
#
_cell.length_a   1.000
_cell.length_b   1.000
_cell.length_c   1.000
_cell.angle_alpha   90.00
_cell.angle_beta   90.00
_cell.angle_gamma   90.00
#
_symmetry.space_group_name_H-M   'P 1'
#
loop_
_entity.id
_entity.type
_entity.pdbx_description
1 polymer ?
#
loop_
_entity_poly.entity_id
_entity_poly.type
_entity_poly.pdbx_seq_one_letter_code
_entity_poly.pdbx_strand_id
1 'polypeptide(L)'
;MTKTQKYLEALKTFDDWVIVSSWAVRVGELYPDILDAANEQAANQANDTTGLRELAARISSRLSTGGFPEVEIDDSEHPRKVRYISEAQKEERIEGFESIAKQLNKFFSLDFEVDHAFALLNSSEAGKHHPDNLQLLIKAHNGKKNKKNWQRFTIEEQKEYIKQVIALQTMIASRLEISLVDDVLDSLLERLGKVY
;
A
#
# COMPACT_ATOMS: atom_id res chain seq x y z
N MET A 1 -4.16 18.72 -20.22
CA MET A 1 -4.13 17.52 -19.34
C MET A 1 -3.45 16.38 -20.09
N THR A 2 -2.44 15.74 -19.50
CA THR A 2 -1.74 14.59 -20.11
C THR A 2 -2.65 13.35 -20.09
N LYS A 3 -2.33 12.32 -20.90
CA LYS A 3 -3.07 11.04 -20.85
C LYS A 3 -3.09 10.43 -19.45
N THR A 4 -1.97 10.52 -18.73
CA THR A 4 -1.84 10.06 -17.34
C THR A 4 -2.80 10.76 -16.41
N GLN A 5 -2.86 12.09 -16.50
CA GLN A 5 -3.76 12.89 -15.69
C GLN A 5 -5.21 12.52 -15.99
N LYS A 6 -5.59 12.37 -17.28
CA LYS A 6 -6.91 11.88 -17.69
C LYS A 6 -7.21 10.50 -17.08
N TYR A 7 -6.26 9.57 -17.08
CA TYR A 7 -6.44 8.26 -16.43
C TYR A 7 -6.70 8.42 -14.93
N LEU A 8 -5.90 9.20 -14.22
CA LEU A 8 -6.09 9.45 -12.79
C LEU A 8 -7.43 10.12 -12.48
N GLU A 9 -7.86 11.11 -13.25
CA GLU A 9 -9.17 11.75 -13.08
C GLU A 9 -10.32 10.76 -13.22
N ALA A 10 -10.21 9.79 -14.14
CA ALA A 10 -11.19 8.71 -14.23
C ALA A 10 -11.20 7.81 -12.99
N LEU A 11 -10.02 7.49 -12.43
CA LEU A 11 -9.92 6.66 -11.23
C LEU A 11 -10.53 7.34 -10.00
N LYS A 12 -10.34 8.66 -9.86
CA LYS A 12 -10.92 9.46 -8.77
C LYS A 12 -12.45 9.44 -8.72
N THR A 13 -13.11 9.02 -9.79
CA THR A 13 -14.59 8.91 -9.81
C THR A 13 -15.12 7.66 -9.12
N PHE A 14 -14.24 6.76 -8.68
CA PHE A 14 -14.59 5.60 -7.87
C PHE A 14 -14.33 5.87 -6.40
N ASP A 15 -15.29 5.52 -5.55
CA ASP A 15 -15.16 5.66 -4.09
C ASP A 15 -14.44 4.48 -3.42
N ASP A 16 -14.28 3.36 -4.14
CA ASP A 16 -13.72 2.11 -3.62
C ASP A 16 -12.81 1.42 -4.65
N TRP A 17 -12.22 0.29 -4.26
CA TRP A 17 -11.38 -0.57 -5.07
C TRP A 17 -12.08 -0.99 -6.38
N VAL A 18 -11.36 -0.83 -7.49
CA VAL A 18 -11.83 -1.24 -8.82
C VAL A 18 -10.78 -2.05 -9.57
N ILE A 19 -11.24 -2.92 -10.46
CA ILE A 19 -10.36 -3.64 -11.36
C ILE A 19 -9.93 -2.73 -12.52
N VAL A 20 -8.73 -2.98 -13.07
CA VAL A 20 -8.15 -2.15 -14.15
C VAL A 20 -9.06 -2.05 -15.39
N SER A 21 -9.83 -3.09 -15.71
CA SER A 21 -10.77 -3.05 -16.83
C SER A 21 -11.92 -2.07 -16.59
N SER A 22 -12.49 -2.02 -15.38
CA SER A 22 -13.51 -1.02 -15.01
C SER A 22 -12.94 0.39 -15.08
N TRP A 23 -11.70 0.57 -14.65
CA TRP A 23 -11.01 1.85 -14.81
C TRP A 23 -10.83 2.23 -16.29
N ALA A 24 -10.43 1.29 -17.15
CA ALA A 24 -10.30 1.52 -18.59
C ALA A 24 -11.63 1.90 -19.26
N VAL A 25 -12.74 1.28 -18.86
CA VAL A 25 -14.09 1.66 -19.30
C VAL A 25 -14.37 3.11 -18.92
N ARG A 26 -14.13 3.47 -17.66
CA ARG A 26 -14.37 4.84 -17.17
C ARG A 26 -13.52 5.90 -17.88
N VAL A 27 -12.28 5.55 -18.23
CA VAL A 27 -11.43 6.41 -19.07
C VAL A 27 -12.06 6.64 -20.44
N GLY A 28 -12.59 5.60 -21.08
CA GLY A 28 -13.23 5.72 -22.39
C GLY A 28 -14.53 6.53 -22.35
N GLU A 29 -15.31 6.43 -21.26
CA GLU A 29 -16.51 7.23 -21.04
C GLU A 29 -16.21 8.73 -20.89
N LEU A 30 -15.21 9.07 -20.07
CA LEU A 30 -14.87 10.47 -19.78
C LEU A 30 -14.02 11.11 -20.88
N TYR A 31 -13.26 10.32 -21.63
CA TYR A 31 -12.36 10.78 -22.68
C TYR A 31 -12.52 9.93 -23.95
N PRO A 32 -13.62 10.12 -24.70
CA PRO A 32 -13.87 9.36 -25.93
C PRO A 32 -12.72 9.44 -26.95
N ASP A 33 -12.03 10.58 -27.02
CA ASP A 33 -10.85 10.80 -27.87
C ASP A 33 -9.72 9.78 -27.61
N ILE A 34 -9.58 9.35 -26.36
CA ILE A 34 -8.59 8.33 -25.97
C ILE A 34 -9.05 6.94 -26.41
N LEU A 35 -10.34 6.64 -26.30
CA LEU A 35 -10.91 5.35 -26.68
C LEU A 35 -10.89 5.17 -28.20
N ASP A 36 -11.23 6.21 -28.96
CA ASP A 36 -11.20 6.19 -30.42
C ASP A 36 -9.80 5.90 -30.94
N ALA A 37 -8.79 6.60 -30.42
CA ALA A 37 -7.39 6.34 -30.75
C ALA A 37 -6.93 4.93 -30.35
N ALA A 38 -7.48 4.37 -29.26
CA ALA A 38 -7.20 2.99 -28.86
C ALA A 38 -7.88 1.97 -29.79
N ASN A 39 -9.10 2.25 -30.26
CA ASN A 39 -9.81 1.41 -31.22
C ASN A 39 -9.10 1.38 -32.59
N GLU A 40 -8.63 2.53 -33.08
CA GLU A 40 -7.82 2.60 -34.31
C GLU A 40 -6.54 1.75 -34.18
N GLN A 41 -5.88 1.81 -33.03
CA GLN A 41 -4.68 1.00 -32.79
C GLN A 41 -5.01 -0.49 -32.66
N ALA A 42 -6.11 -0.84 -31.99
CA ALA A 42 -6.59 -2.21 -31.87
C ALA A 42 -6.88 -2.84 -33.24
N ALA A 43 -7.51 -2.10 -34.16
CA ALA A 43 -7.81 -2.56 -35.52
C ALA A 43 -6.55 -2.89 -36.35
N ASN A 44 -5.40 -2.32 -35.99
CA ASN A 44 -4.12 -2.55 -36.66
C ASN A 44 -3.28 -3.66 -36.00
N GLN A 45 -3.77 -4.30 -34.93
CA GLN A 45 -3.07 -5.41 -34.28
C GLN A 45 -3.26 -6.72 -35.03
N ALA A 46 -2.24 -7.59 -34.99
CA ALA A 46 -2.33 -8.91 -35.60
C ALA A 46 -3.32 -9.85 -34.87
N ASN A 47 -3.54 -9.61 -33.58
CA ASN A 47 -4.47 -10.36 -32.74
C ASN A 47 -5.76 -9.56 -32.52
N ASP A 48 -6.90 -10.25 -32.50
CA ASP A 48 -8.20 -9.63 -32.22
C ASP A 48 -8.23 -9.02 -30.82
N THR A 49 -8.43 -7.71 -30.76
CA THR A 49 -8.44 -6.92 -29.53
C THR A 49 -9.39 -5.73 -29.67
N THR A 50 -9.67 -5.05 -28.56
CA THR A 50 -10.56 -3.88 -28.54
C THR A 50 -9.83 -2.69 -27.93
N GLY A 51 -10.27 -1.46 -28.22
CA GLY A 51 -9.69 -0.27 -27.59
C GLY A 51 -9.73 -0.31 -26.07
N LEU A 52 -10.78 -0.89 -25.48
CA LEU A 52 -10.88 -1.08 -24.02
C LEU A 52 -9.83 -2.07 -23.48
N ARG A 53 -9.57 -3.19 -24.19
CA ARG A 53 -8.50 -4.13 -23.81
C ARG A 53 -7.13 -3.48 -23.91
N GLU A 54 -6.90 -2.72 -24.97
CA GLU A 54 -5.68 -1.93 -25.17
C GLU A 54 -5.48 -0.88 -24.07
N LEU A 55 -6.54 -0.17 -23.68
CA LEU A 55 -6.49 0.80 -22.58
C LEU A 55 -6.17 0.11 -21.24
N ALA A 56 -6.84 -1.00 -20.94
CA ALA A 56 -6.56 -1.78 -19.73
C ALA A 56 -5.09 -2.28 -19.69
N ALA A 57 -4.56 -2.72 -20.83
CA ALA A 57 -3.16 -3.14 -20.96
C ALA A 57 -2.17 -1.97 -20.74
N ARG A 58 -2.46 -0.79 -21.30
CA ARG A 58 -1.63 0.42 -21.11
C ARG A 58 -1.62 0.90 -19.67
N ILE A 59 -2.80 0.95 -19.04
CA ILE A 59 -2.95 1.30 -17.63
C ILE A 59 -2.15 0.30 -16.78
N SER A 60 -2.34 -1.00 -17.01
CA SER A 60 -1.60 -2.08 -16.35
C SER A 60 -0.09 -1.94 -16.48
N SER A 61 0.41 -1.70 -17.69
CA SER A 61 1.84 -1.52 -17.96
C SER A 61 2.39 -0.32 -17.18
N ARG A 62 1.67 0.81 -17.19
CA ARG A 62 2.09 2.02 -16.49
C ARG A 62 2.03 1.90 -14.97
N LEU A 63 1.06 1.17 -14.43
CA LEU A 63 1.01 0.82 -13.01
C LEU A 63 2.26 0.04 -12.60
N SER A 64 2.60 -1.01 -13.36
CA SER A 64 3.77 -1.86 -13.07
C SER A 64 5.10 -1.12 -13.16
N THR A 65 5.20 -0.03 -13.94
CA THR A 65 6.40 0.83 -13.98
C THR A 65 6.38 1.98 -12.97
N GLY A 66 5.41 1.99 -12.05
CA GLY A 66 5.30 3.02 -11.01
C GLY A 66 4.81 4.38 -11.50
N GLY A 67 4.21 4.45 -12.70
CA GLY A 67 3.78 5.69 -13.35
C GLY A 67 2.53 6.35 -12.75
N PHE A 68 2.04 5.84 -11.62
CA PHE A 68 0.93 6.37 -10.81
C PHE A 68 1.29 6.29 -9.32
N PRO A 69 1.95 7.30 -8.74
CA PRO A 69 2.27 7.32 -7.31
C PRO A 69 1.07 7.57 -6.39
N GLU A 70 -0.09 7.96 -6.93
CA GLU A 70 -1.35 8.21 -6.21
C GLU A 70 -2.32 7.02 -6.27
N VAL A 71 -1.83 5.85 -6.67
CA VAL A 71 -2.64 4.65 -6.85
C VAL A 71 -2.11 3.52 -5.99
N GLU A 72 -3.01 2.96 -5.20
CA GLU A 72 -2.78 1.75 -4.42
C GLU A 72 -3.15 0.53 -5.25
N ILE A 73 -2.44 -0.56 -5.02
CA ILE A 73 -2.59 -1.79 -5.78
C ILE A 73 -2.77 -2.92 -4.77
N ASP A 74 -3.90 -3.61 -4.89
CA ASP A 74 -4.14 -4.88 -4.22
C ASP A 74 -4.00 -5.99 -5.27
N ASP A 75 -2.91 -6.75 -5.15
CA ASP A 75 -2.57 -7.90 -5.98
C ASP A 75 -2.72 -9.24 -5.24
N SER A 76 -3.36 -9.23 -4.07
CA SER A 76 -3.64 -10.45 -3.30
C SER A 76 -4.62 -11.39 -4.02
N GLU A 77 -5.48 -10.84 -4.88
CA GLU A 77 -6.45 -11.56 -5.69
C GLU A 77 -6.36 -11.17 -7.18
N HIS A 78 -6.80 -12.08 -8.05
CA HIS A 78 -6.96 -11.81 -9.47
C HIS A 78 -8.44 -11.72 -9.86
N PRO A 79 -8.85 -10.72 -10.65
CA PRO A 79 -8.04 -9.60 -11.18
C PRO A 79 -7.62 -8.60 -10.08
N ARG A 80 -6.39 -8.06 -10.21
CA ARG A 80 -5.87 -7.05 -9.27
C ARG A 80 -6.78 -5.83 -9.19
N LYS A 81 -6.90 -5.28 -7.98
CA LYS A 81 -7.72 -4.12 -7.69
C LYS A 81 -6.81 -2.90 -7.48
N VAL A 82 -7.34 -1.73 -7.80
CA VAL A 82 -6.67 -0.45 -7.62
C VAL A 82 -7.63 0.58 -7.05
N ARG A 83 -7.10 1.56 -6.32
CA ARG A 83 -7.86 2.74 -5.90
C ARG A 83 -6.98 3.98 -5.90
N TYR A 84 -7.62 5.14 -6.04
CA TYR A 84 -6.94 6.41 -5.84
C TYR A 84 -6.76 6.68 -4.34
N ILE A 85 -5.62 7.27 -3.98
CA ILE A 85 -5.39 7.83 -2.64
C ILE A 85 -4.89 9.26 -2.76
N SER A 86 -5.54 10.18 -2.04
CA SER A 86 -5.12 11.57 -1.97
C SER A 86 -3.89 11.76 -1.07
N GLU A 87 -3.15 12.85 -1.27
CA GLU A 87 -1.99 13.16 -0.41
C GLU A 87 -2.40 13.31 1.07
N ALA A 88 -3.55 13.91 1.36
CA ALA A 88 -4.07 14.02 2.73
C ALA A 88 -4.31 12.64 3.37
N GLN A 89 -4.88 11.69 2.62
CA GLN A 89 -5.07 10.31 3.10
C GLN A 89 -3.74 9.57 3.29
N LYS A 90 -2.74 9.83 2.45
CA LYS A 90 -1.40 9.26 2.63
C LYS A 90 -0.77 9.77 3.93
N GLU A 91 -0.78 11.09 4.14
CA GLU A 91 -0.25 11.73 5.34
C GLU A 91 -0.93 11.20 6.59
N GLU A 92 -2.27 11.13 6.60
CA GLU A 92 -3.05 10.58 7.73
C GLU A 92 -2.65 9.14 8.07
N ARG A 93 -2.44 8.28 7.06
CA ARG A 93 -2.01 6.89 7.29
C ARG A 93 -0.59 6.81 7.83
N ILE A 94 0.33 7.63 7.32
CA ILE A 94 1.72 7.71 7.81
C ILE A 94 1.73 8.15 9.28
N GLU A 95 1.02 9.23 9.61
CA GLU A 95 0.85 9.71 10.99
C GLU A 95 0.21 8.64 11.88
N GLY A 96 -0.73 7.87 11.33
CA GLY A 96 -1.35 6.71 11.97
C GLY A 96 -0.32 5.67 12.39
N PHE A 97 0.56 5.25 11.48
CA PHE A 97 1.67 4.34 11.78
C PHE A 97 2.59 4.88 12.88
N GLU A 98 2.99 6.15 12.77
CA GLU A 98 3.87 6.80 13.76
C GLU A 98 3.23 6.89 15.15
N SER A 99 1.94 7.23 15.19
CA SER A 99 1.16 7.32 16.43
C SER A 99 1.01 5.95 17.10
N ILE A 100 0.76 4.90 16.32
CA ILE A 100 0.68 3.52 16.83
C ILE A 100 2.03 3.08 17.38
N ALA A 101 3.13 3.29 16.64
CA ALA A 101 4.48 2.96 17.11
C ALA A 101 4.82 3.67 18.44
N LYS A 102 4.52 4.97 18.55
CA LYS A 102 4.70 5.74 19.80
C LYS A 102 3.92 5.15 20.96
N GLN A 103 2.67 4.74 20.72
CA GLN A 103 1.82 4.19 21.77
C GLN A 103 2.28 2.79 22.20
N LEU A 104 2.66 1.93 21.25
CA LEU A 104 3.26 0.63 21.56
C LEU A 104 4.50 0.80 22.46
N ASN A 105 5.38 1.74 22.10
CA ASN A 105 6.60 2.01 22.87
C ASN A 105 6.28 2.53 24.28
N LYS A 106 5.31 3.44 24.39
CA LYS A 106 4.90 4.03 25.67
C LYS A 106 4.25 3.03 26.62
N PHE A 107 3.32 2.21 26.14
CA PHE A 107 2.52 1.32 26.99
C PHE A 107 3.22 0.00 27.31
N PHE A 108 4.05 -0.50 26.38
CA PHE A 108 4.69 -1.81 26.54
C PHE A 108 6.20 -1.72 26.79
N SER A 109 6.76 -0.51 26.89
CA SER A 109 8.21 -0.29 27.04
C SER A 109 9.04 -0.96 25.93
N LEU A 110 8.61 -0.74 24.69
CA LEU A 110 9.22 -1.29 23.47
C LEU A 110 9.89 -0.19 22.63
N ASP A 111 10.52 -0.59 21.53
CA ASP A 111 11.29 0.26 20.62
C ASP A 111 10.90 0.05 19.14
N PHE A 112 9.60 -0.02 18.85
CA PHE A 112 9.07 -0.01 17.49
C PHE A 112 9.43 1.28 16.73
N GLU A 113 9.77 1.09 15.46
CA GLU A 113 10.02 2.10 14.45
C GLU A 113 9.10 1.84 13.25
N VAL A 114 8.72 2.93 12.57
CA VAL A 114 8.09 2.86 11.25
C VAL A 114 9.19 2.68 10.22
N ASP A 115 9.11 1.60 9.45
CA ASP A 115 10.14 1.18 8.51
C ASP A 115 9.57 0.97 7.11
N HIS A 116 10.41 1.19 6.09
CA HIS A 116 10.08 0.92 4.69
C HIS A 116 10.42 -0.53 4.34
N ALA A 117 9.43 -1.31 3.90
CA ALA A 117 9.66 -2.69 3.45
C ALA A 117 10.62 -2.73 2.24
N PHE A 118 10.30 -1.97 1.21
CA PHE A 118 11.17 -1.71 0.07
C PHE A 118 12.05 -0.49 0.36
N ALA A 119 13.37 -0.67 0.31
CA ALA A 119 14.30 0.36 0.70
C ALA A 119 14.30 1.52 -0.29
N LEU A 120 14.20 2.76 0.21
CA LEU A 120 14.17 3.97 -0.62
C LEU A 120 15.47 4.16 -1.43
N LEU A 121 16.60 3.66 -0.91
CA LEU A 121 17.93 3.79 -1.50
C LEU A 121 18.42 2.52 -2.22
N ASN A 122 17.50 1.60 -2.54
CA ASN A 122 17.85 0.43 -3.34
C ASN A 122 18.23 0.87 -4.77
N SER A 123 19.39 0.41 -5.25
CA SER A 123 19.97 0.83 -6.54
C SER A 123 19.26 0.24 -7.77
N SER A 124 18.53 -0.86 -7.60
CA SER A 124 17.86 -1.57 -8.70
C SER A 124 16.36 -1.27 -8.72
N GLU A 125 15.71 -1.39 -7.55
CA GLU A 125 14.27 -1.20 -7.40
C GLU A 125 14.00 -0.47 -6.08
N ALA A 126 13.99 0.85 -6.13
CA ALA A 126 13.75 1.71 -4.98
C ALA A 126 12.28 1.66 -4.55
N GLY A 127 12.05 1.52 -3.25
CA GLY A 127 10.73 1.68 -2.65
C GLY A 127 10.24 3.12 -2.68
N LYS A 128 8.94 3.31 -2.42
CA LYS A 128 8.31 4.64 -2.33
C LYS A 128 8.10 5.04 -0.87
N HIS A 129 8.13 6.34 -0.59
CA HIS A 129 7.61 6.85 0.67
C HIS A 129 6.08 6.90 0.57
N HIS A 130 5.43 5.79 0.93
CA HIS A 130 4.00 5.56 0.75
C HIS A 130 3.50 4.62 1.87
N PRO A 131 2.27 4.78 2.39
CA PRO A 131 1.71 3.89 3.43
C PRO A 131 1.81 2.39 3.10
N ASP A 132 1.54 2.00 1.85
CA ASP A 132 1.65 0.60 1.39
C ASP A 132 3.08 0.05 1.37
N ASN A 133 4.09 0.88 1.66
CA ASN A 133 5.47 0.46 1.85
C ASN A 133 5.90 0.52 3.32
N LEU A 134 5.01 0.90 4.25
CA LEU A 134 5.31 1.01 5.67
C LEU A 134 4.92 -0.25 6.44
N GLN A 135 5.72 -0.56 7.45
CA GLN A 135 5.49 -1.61 8.43
C GLN A 135 6.14 -1.24 9.77
N LEU A 136 5.76 -1.92 10.84
CA LEU A 136 6.31 -1.69 12.18
C LEU A 136 7.31 -2.78 12.54
N LEU A 137 8.53 -2.39 12.89
CA LEU A 137 9.59 -3.28 13.36
C LEU A 137 10.22 -2.73 14.62
N ILE A 138 10.60 -3.59 15.56
CA ILE A 138 11.46 -3.14 16.67
C ILE A 138 12.85 -2.77 16.12
N LYS A 139 13.47 -1.76 16.72
CA LYS A 139 14.78 -1.23 16.29
C LYS A 139 15.85 -2.30 16.16
N ALA A 140 15.88 -3.26 17.09
CA ALA A 140 16.82 -4.39 17.05
C ALA A 140 16.64 -5.29 15.81
N HIS A 141 15.42 -5.43 15.28
CA HIS A 141 15.14 -6.18 14.06
C HIS A 141 15.42 -5.32 12.82
N ASN A 142 15.01 -4.05 12.85
CA ASN A 142 15.28 -3.10 11.77
C ASN A 142 16.79 -2.97 11.51
N GLY A 143 17.61 -2.90 12.57
CA GLY A 143 19.07 -2.83 12.46
C GLY A 143 19.74 -4.06 11.81
N LYS A 144 19.02 -5.18 11.65
CA LYS A 144 19.51 -6.37 10.93
C LYS A 144 19.18 -6.33 9.43
N LYS A 145 18.31 -5.41 8.99
CA LYS A 145 18.02 -5.24 7.57
C LYS A 145 19.26 -4.70 6.85
N ASN A 146 19.40 -5.09 5.59
CA ASN A 146 20.39 -4.53 4.68
C ASN A 146 19.69 -3.60 3.67
N LYS A 147 20.43 -3.01 2.73
CA LYS A 147 19.88 -2.10 1.71
C LYS A 147 18.97 -2.77 0.67
N LYS A 148 18.68 -4.07 0.79
CA LYS A 148 17.79 -4.79 -0.13
C LYS A 148 16.34 -4.61 0.31
N ASN A 149 15.44 -4.83 -0.64
CA ASN A 149 14.02 -4.87 -0.37
C ASN A 149 13.70 -6.05 0.55
N TRP A 150 12.78 -5.81 1.47
CA TRP A 150 12.23 -6.78 2.37
C TRP A 150 10.76 -6.97 2.04
N GLN A 151 10.26 -8.19 2.21
CA GLN A 151 8.84 -8.43 2.02
C GLN A 151 8.08 -7.65 3.09
N ARG A 152 7.12 -6.84 2.65
CA ARG A 152 6.18 -6.19 3.57
C ARG A 152 5.32 -7.28 4.19
N PHE A 153 5.08 -7.20 5.49
CA PHE A 153 4.09 -8.07 6.11
C PHE A 153 2.71 -7.89 5.46
N THR A 154 1.87 -8.90 5.52
CA THR A 154 0.42 -8.72 5.46
C THR A 154 -0.06 -8.07 6.77
N ILE A 155 -1.28 -7.53 6.78
CA ILE A 155 -1.84 -6.97 8.03
C ILE A 155 -1.90 -8.04 9.14
N GLU A 156 -2.22 -9.28 8.81
CA GLU A 156 -2.29 -10.36 9.79
C GLU A 156 -0.90 -10.75 10.30
N GLU A 157 0.12 -10.82 9.43
CA GLU A 157 1.50 -11.03 9.85
C GLU A 157 2.02 -9.88 10.73
N GLN A 158 1.69 -8.63 10.41
CA GLN A 158 2.10 -7.47 11.19
C GLN A 158 1.48 -7.47 12.59
N LYS A 159 0.18 -7.80 12.70
CA LYS A 159 -0.51 -7.95 14.00
C LYS A 159 0.10 -9.08 14.81
N GLU A 160 0.35 -10.23 14.19
CA GLU A 160 0.95 -11.38 14.85
C GLU A 160 2.37 -11.08 15.33
N TYR A 161 3.18 -10.41 14.52
CA TYR A 161 4.51 -9.96 14.91
C TYR A 161 4.47 -9.05 16.15
N ILE A 162 3.56 -8.07 16.19
CA ILE A 162 3.40 -7.18 17.36
C ILE A 162 3.00 -7.97 18.60
N LYS A 163 2.04 -8.90 18.49
CA LYS A 163 1.63 -9.78 19.60
C LYS A 163 2.79 -10.60 20.14
N GLN A 164 3.62 -11.17 19.28
CA GLN A 164 4.78 -11.97 19.69
C GLN A 164 5.83 -11.15 20.42
N VAL A 165 6.12 -9.92 19.95
CA VAL A 165 7.05 -9.00 20.63
C VAL A 165 6.53 -8.62 22.01
N ILE A 166 5.24 -8.28 22.12
CA ILE A 166 4.61 -7.92 23.41
C ILE A 166 4.54 -9.12 24.36
N ALA A 167 4.26 -10.33 23.86
CA ALA A 167 4.23 -11.53 24.70
C ALA A 167 5.59 -11.81 25.34
N LEU A 168 6.68 -11.66 24.57
CA LEU A 168 8.05 -11.75 25.11
C LEU A 168 8.27 -10.71 26.22
N GLN A 169 7.84 -9.48 25.99
CA GLN A 169 7.97 -8.39 26.95
C GLN A 169 7.10 -8.59 28.20
N THR A 170 5.91 -9.15 28.06
CA THR A 170 4.99 -9.49 29.16
C THR A 170 5.59 -10.57 30.06
N MET A 171 6.25 -11.57 29.46
CA MET A 171 6.98 -12.59 30.22
C MET A 171 8.12 -11.99 31.06
N ILE A 172 8.78 -10.94 30.56
CA ILE A 172 9.81 -10.22 31.31
C ILE A 172 9.16 -9.32 32.38
N ALA A 173 8.13 -8.56 32.02
CA ALA A 173 7.41 -7.64 32.89
C ALA A 173 6.80 -8.36 34.10
N SER A 174 6.16 -9.51 33.90
CA SER A 174 5.61 -10.34 34.99
C SER A 174 6.68 -10.80 35.99
N ARG A 175 7.88 -11.14 35.52
CA ARG A 175 9.03 -11.47 36.39
C ARG A 175 9.59 -10.25 37.13
N LEU A 176 9.32 -9.06 36.62
CA LEU A 176 9.66 -7.76 37.21
C LEU A 176 8.50 -7.14 37.99
N GLU A 177 7.38 -7.85 38.15
CA GLU A 177 6.15 -7.38 38.83
C GLU A 177 5.52 -6.13 38.19
N ILE A 178 5.65 -5.98 36.87
CA ILE A 178 5.06 -4.88 36.08
C ILE A 178 3.77 -5.36 35.40
N SER A 179 2.68 -4.61 35.57
CA SER A 179 1.37 -4.87 34.93
C SER A 179 1.24 -4.14 33.59
N LEU A 180 0.76 -4.85 32.56
CA LEU A 180 0.47 -4.32 31.22
C LEU A 180 -1.06 -4.25 30.99
N VAL A 181 -1.51 -3.36 30.11
CA VAL A 181 -2.93 -3.12 29.84
C VAL A 181 -3.34 -3.75 28.51
N ASP A 182 -4.03 -4.89 28.56
CA ASP A 182 -4.36 -5.70 27.38
C ASP A 182 -5.35 -5.00 26.43
N ASP A 183 -6.35 -4.27 26.95
CA ASP A 183 -7.35 -3.55 26.13
C ASP A 183 -6.72 -2.50 25.20
N VAL A 184 -5.55 -1.98 25.57
CA VAL A 184 -4.80 -1.01 24.75
C VAL A 184 -4.23 -1.69 23.51
N LEU A 185 -3.79 -2.94 23.61
CA LEU A 185 -3.24 -3.66 22.47
C LEU A 185 -4.30 -3.87 21.39
N ASP A 186 -5.48 -4.35 21.76
CA ASP A 186 -6.56 -4.63 20.81
C ASP A 186 -6.98 -3.34 20.07
N SER A 187 -7.11 -2.22 20.80
CA SER A 187 -7.39 -0.90 20.21
C SER A 187 -6.31 -0.46 19.20
N LEU A 188 -5.03 -0.69 19.52
CA LEU A 188 -3.92 -0.36 18.63
C LEU A 188 -3.88 -1.26 17.38
N LEU A 189 -4.19 -2.56 17.51
CA LEU A 189 -4.26 -3.49 16.38
C LEU A 189 -5.45 -3.21 15.45
N GLU A 190 -6.59 -2.77 16.00
CA GLU A 190 -7.73 -2.32 15.19
C GLU A 190 -7.38 -1.07 14.39
N ARG A 191 -6.75 -0.07 15.03
CA ARG A 191 -6.28 1.14 14.36
C ARG A 191 -5.21 0.84 13.32
N LEU A 192 -4.31 -0.10 13.60
CA LEU A 192 -3.32 -0.58 12.63
C LEU A 192 -4.02 -1.12 11.38
N GLY A 193 -5.06 -1.93 11.54
CA GLY A 193 -5.84 -2.46 10.41
C GLY A 193 -6.50 -1.38 9.53
N LYS A 194 -6.79 -0.19 10.07
CA LYS A 194 -7.37 0.92 9.31
C LYS A 194 -6.33 1.71 8.51
N VAL A 195 -5.06 1.69 8.93
CA VAL A 195 -3.98 2.44 8.27
C VAL A 195 -3.08 1.56 7.39
N TYR A 196 -3.22 0.24 7.48
CA TYR A 196 -2.42 -0.74 6.73
C TYR A 196 -2.83 -0.85 5.27
#